data_AF-A0A3Q0INQ6-F1
#
_entry.id   AF-A0A3Q0INQ6-F1
#
_cell.length_a   1.000
_cell.length_b   1.000
_cell.length_c   1.000
_cell.angle_alpha   90.00
_cell.angle_beta   90.00
_cell.angle_gamma   90.00
#
_symmetry.space_group_name_H-M   'P 1'
#
loop_
_entity.id
_entity.type
_entity.pdbx_description
1 polymer ?
#
loop_
_entity_poly.entity_id
_entity_poly.type
_entity_poly.pdbx_seq_one_letter_code
_entity_poly.pdbx_strand_id
1 'polypeptide(L)'
;MDNPNEHGGRIRSFPHQRNSWATLVYIPLQTNLARLYAMLKEELNSVGISVEVIPEPHLSLSKTLVIPYHWIDTLVETLGNNLRHLNRLTIKFNSIEIFCNEEKTRSFIALGANSCKTSLTSIVQAVDKSAQEFKLPTYYEEPNFHASIAWCLQDKTATLKPLLTKLDNIFTQFKLTSDESFHVVTHIHMKTGNKFYSFPLT
;
A
#
# COMPACT_ATOMS: atom_id res chain seq x y z
N MET A 1 11.73 22.39 11.84
CA MET A 1 11.50 21.08 12.48
C MET A 1 10.11 20.64 12.09
N ASP A 2 9.94 19.39 11.65
CA ASP A 2 8.64 18.87 11.23
C ASP A 2 7.80 18.53 12.47
N ASN A 3 6.59 19.06 12.57
CA ASN A 3 5.72 18.84 13.71
C ASN A 3 4.95 17.51 13.51
N PRO A 4 5.17 16.47 14.33
CA PRO A 4 4.50 15.18 14.16
C PRO A 4 2.96 15.31 14.21
N ASN A 5 2.43 16.30 14.92
CA ASN A 5 0.98 16.54 15.03
C ASN A 5 0.34 16.94 13.69
N GLU A 6 1.08 17.56 12.78
CA GLU A 6 0.59 17.91 11.43
C GLU A 6 0.48 16.68 10.51
N HIS A 7 1.10 15.56 10.90
CA HIS A 7 1.08 14.29 10.16
C HIS A 7 0.37 13.18 10.93
N GLY A 8 -0.57 13.55 11.82
CA GLY A 8 -1.33 12.61 12.63
C GLY A 8 -0.47 11.77 13.59
N GLY A 9 0.66 12.32 14.05
CA GLY A 9 1.64 11.67 14.93
C GLY A 9 2.64 10.77 14.21
N ARG A 10 2.81 10.90 12.88
CA ARG A 10 3.82 10.12 12.14
C ARG A 10 5.22 10.59 12.52
N ILE A 11 6.06 9.62 12.89
CA ILE A 11 7.51 9.82 13.01
C ILE A 11 8.11 9.50 11.64
N ARG A 12 8.97 10.39 11.12
CA ARG A 12 9.68 10.10 9.87
C ARG A 12 10.68 8.98 10.10
N SER A 13 10.63 7.95 9.26
CA SER A 13 11.60 6.85 9.30
C SER A 13 13.01 7.27 8.88
N PHE A 14 13.16 8.39 8.17
CA PHE A 14 14.47 8.91 7.72
C PHE A 14 14.61 10.44 7.88
N PRO A 15 15.80 10.95 8.22
CA PRO A 15 16.08 12.38 8.24
C PRO A 15 16.07 12.97 6.81
N HIS A 16 15.62 14.22 6.67
CA HIS A 16 15.65 14.90 5.38
C HIS A 16 17.10 15.09 4.92
N GLN A 17 17.49 14.43 3.84
CA GLN A 17 18.74 14.70 3.13
C GLN A 17 18.50 15.78 2.08
N ARG A 18 19.34 16.82 2.06
CA ARG A 18 19.25 17.91 1.09
C ARG A 18 19.32 17.31 -0.32
N ASN A 19 18.34 17.63 -1.16
CA ASN A 19 18.19 17.14 -2.54
C ASN A 19 17.78 15.68 -2.72
N SER A 20 17.34 14.97 -1.69
CA SER A 20 16.80 13.61 -1.80
C SER A 20 15.31 13.56 -1.47
N TRP A 21 14.56 12.79 -2.25
CA TRP A 21 13.10 12.73 -2.22
C TRP A 21 12.66 11.32 -1.88
N ALA A 22 11.68 11.20 -0.98
CA ALA A 22 11.03 9.93 -0.68
C ALA A 22 10.17 9.53 -1.88
N THR A 23 10.39 8.33 -2.39
CA THR A 23 9.77 7.79 -3.60
C THR A 23 9.11 6.46 -3.30
N LEU A 24 7.88 6.28 -3.80
CA LEU A 24 7.09 5.06 -3.65
C LEU A 24 6.48 4.69 -5.01
N VAL A 25 6.61 3.42 -5.40
CA VAL A 25 5.89 2.83 -6.53
C VAL A 25 4.73 1.99 -5.98
N TYR A 26 3.53 2.16 -6.53
CA TYR A 26 2.31 1.57 -5.98
C TYR A 26 1.18 1.44 -7.01
N ILE A 27 0.15 0.67 -6.64
CA ILE A 27 -1.13 0.57 -7.33
C ILE A 27 -2.18 1.27 -6.47
N PRO A 28 -2.82 2.37 -6.92
CA PRO A 28 -3.86 3.04 -6.16
C PRO A 28 -5.12 2.19 -6.11
N LEU A 29 -5.75 2.07 -4.95
CA LEU A 29 -7.02 1.38 -4.80
C LEU A 29 -8.16 2.40 -4.96
N GLN A 30 -8.80 2.40 -6.13
CA GLN A 30 -9.91 3.32 -6.47
C GLN A 30 -11.29 2.82 -6.04
N THR A 31 -11.35 1.64 -5.42
CA THR A 31 -12.57 0.99 -4.95
C THR A 31 -13.25 1.79 -3.83
N ASN A 32 -14.58 1.93 -3.87
CA ASN A 32 -15.32 2.64 -2.82
C ASN A 32 -15.51 1.77 -1.58
N LEU A 33 -14.57 1.89 -0.63
CA LEU A 33 -14.58 1.13 0.60
C LEU A 33 -15.45 1.73 1.73
N ALA A 34 -16.23 2.80 1.49
CA ALA A 34 -16.98 3.49 2.54
C ALA A 34 -17.89 2.56 3.35
N ARG A 35 -18.62 1.65 2.68
CA ARG A 35 -19.48 0.67 3.36
C ARG A 35 -18.68 -0.34 4.17
N LEU A 36 -17.58 -0.86 3.61
CA LEU A 36 -16.69 -1.77 4.33
C LEU A 36 -16.12 -1.09 5.58
N TYR A 37 -15.68 0.17 5.46
CA TYR A 37 -15.20 0.95 6.59
C TYR A 37 -16.25 1.11 7.68
N ALA A 38 -17.49 1.43 7.33
CA ALA A 38 -18.57 1.56 8.32
C ALA A 38 -18.77 0.24 9.09
N MET A 39 -18.84 -0.89 8.39
CA MET A 39 -19.01 -2.22 9.01
C MET A 39 -17.82 -2.61 9.90
N LEU A 40 -16.59 -2.39 9.43
CA LEU A 40 -15.38 -2.67 10.22
C LEU A 40 -15.31 -1.75 11.45
N LYS A 41 -15.65 -0.47 11.30
CA LYS A 41 -15.60 0.52 12.39
C LYS A 41 -16.62 0.21 13.48
N GLU A 42 -17.83 -0.20 13.12
CA GLU A 42 -18.84 -0.64 14.08
C GLU A 42 -18.34 -1.83 14.91
N GLU A 43 -17.80 -2.84 14.23
CA GLU A 43 -17.26 -4.04 14.88
C GLU A 43 -16.10 -3.71 15.83
N LEU A 44 -15.14 -2.90 15.37
CA LEU A 44 -13.95 -2.57 16.16
C LEU A 44 -14.26 -1.63 17.32
N ASN A 45 -15.21 -0.70 17.16
CA ASN A 45 -15.68 0.14 18.26
C ASN A 45 -16.34 -0.69 19.37
N SER A 46 -17.03 -1.78 19.03
CA SER A 46 -17.67 -2.66 20.02
C SER A 46 -16.67 -3.31 20.99
N VAL A 47 -15.41 -3.42 20.59
CA VAL A 47 -14.29 -3.95 21.40
C VAL A 47 -13.32 -2.85 21.86
N GLY A 48 -13.71 -1.58 21.77
CA GLY A 48 -12.92 -0.43 22.24
C GLY A 48 -11.72 -0.06 21.36
N ILE A 49 -11.72 -0.47 20.08
CA ILE A 49 -10.68 -0.11 19.12
C ILE A 49 -11.21 0.95 18.16
N SER A 50 -10.70 2.17 18.31
CA SER A 50 -10.95 3.25 17.34
C SER A 50 -9.97 3.16 16.18
N VAL A 51 -10.50 3.16 14.96
CA VAL A 51 -9.72 3.14 13.71
C VAL A 51 -10.00 4.37 12.85
N GLU A 52 -8.96 4.82 12.17
CA GLU A 52 -8.97 5.90 11.19
C GLU A 52 -8.86 5.33 9.78
N VAL A 53 -9.58 5.95 8.85
CA VAL A 53 -9.59 5.56 7.43
C VAL A 53 -8.31 6.05 6.74
N ILE A 54 -7.78 5.24 5.82
CA ILE A 54 -6.72 5.67 4.90
C ILE A 54 -7.41 6.31 3.68
N PRO A 55 -7.22 7.62 3.42
CA PRO A 55 -7.93 8.30 2.35
C PRO A 55 -7.56 7.81 0.94
N GLU A 56 -6.28 7.47 0.75
CA GLU A 56 -5.74 6.99 -0.52
C GLU A 56 -5.08 5.62 -0.32
N PRO A 57 -5.90 4.55 -0.14
CA PRO A 57 -5.37 3.21 0.02
C PRO A 57 -4.64 2.79 -1.25
N HIS A 58 -3.57 2.03 -1.09
CA HIS A 58 -2.75 1.56 -2.20
C HIS A 58 -2.06 0.25 -1.84
N LEU A 59 -1.67 -0.50 -2.88
CA LEU A 59 -0.81 -1.66 -2.78
C LEU A 59 0.62 -1.24 -3.18
N SER A 60 1.57 -1.38 -2.27
CA SER A 60 2.97 -1.03 -2.50
C SER A 60 3.66 -2.04 -3.43
N LEU A 61 4.50 -1.53 -4.33
CA LEU A 61 5.35 -2.31 -5.24
C LEU A 61 6.84 -2.03 -5.04
N SER A 62 7.17 -1.06 -4.19
CA SER A 62 8.52 -0.76 -3.73
C SER A 62 8.49 -0.54 -2.21
N LYS A 63 9.66 -0.62 -1.58
CA LYS A 63 9.87 0.06 -0.28
C LYS A 63 9.82 1.57 -0.49
N THR A 64 9.85 2.35 0.59
CA THR A 64 10.12 3.79 0.46
C THR A 64 11.58 3.97 0.03
N LEU A 65 11.78 4.41 -1.21
CA LEU A 65 13.09 4.68 -1.78
C LEU A 65 13.48 6.13 -1.48
N VAL A 66 14.78 6.41 -1.40
CA VAL A 66 15.31 7.77 -1.24
C VAL A 66 16.15 8.08 -2.47
N ILE A 67 15.65 8.94 -3.35
CA ILE A 67 16.30 9.24 -4.64
C ILE A 67 16.75 10.70 -4.71
N PRO A 68 17.97 11.00 -5.18
CA PRO A 68 18.36 12.37 -5.49
C PRO A 68 17.49 12.99 -6.58
N TYR A 69 17.17 14.27 -6.44
CA TYR A 69 16.29 15.00 -7.37
C TYR A 69 16.70 14.85 -8.85
N HIS A 70 18.01 14.91 -9.12
CA HIS A 70 18.56 14.85 -10.47
C HIS A 70 18.46 13.45 -11.13
N TRP A 71 18.12 12.41 -10.37
CA TRP A 71 17.88 11.07 -10.90
C TRP A 71 16.39 10.76 -11.12
N ILE A 72 15.48 11.64 -10.69
CA ILE A 72 14.03 11.37 -10.77
C ILE A 72 13.60 11.13 -12.22
N ASP A 73 13.98 12.00 -13.15
CA ASP A 73 13.51 11.90 -14.54
C ASP A 73 14.07 10.64 -15.21
N THR A 74 15.34 10.29 -14.97
CA THR A 74 15.92 9.03 -15.47
C THR A 74 15.24 7.81 -14.84
N LEU A 75 14.91 7.83 -13.55
CA LEU A 75 14.17 6.74 -12.90
C LEU A 75 12.78 6.58 -13.53
N VAL A 76 12.08 7.68 -13.80
CA VAL A 76 10.76 7.67 -14.47
C VAL A 76 10.88 7.00 -15.84
N GLU A 77 11.89 7.36 -16.64
CA GLU A 77 12.11 6.76 -17.95
C GLU A 77 12.46 5.27 -17.86
N THR A 78 13.38 4.88 -16.98
CA THR A 78 13.75 3.48 -16.73
C THR A 78 12.53 2.66 -16.30
N LEU A 79 11.75 3.17 -15.36
CA LEU A 79 10.57 2.50 -14.85
C LEU A 79 9.50 2.35 -15.94
N GLY A 80 9.24 3.41 -16.71
CA GLY A 80 8.32 3.35 -17.85
C GLY A 80 8.74 2.31 -18.89
N ASN A 81 10.02 2.24 -19.23
CA ASN A 81 10.56 1.27 -20.18
C ASN A 81 10.44 -0.18 -19.71
N ASN A 82 10.64 -0.42 -18.41
CA ASN A 82 10.51 -1.76 -17.82
C ASN A 82 9.05 -2.18 -17.64
N LEU A 83 8.11 -1.25 -17.47
CA LEU A 83 6.68 -1.54 -17.26
C LEU A 83 5.85 -1.61 -18.54
N ARG A 84 6.23 -0.90 -19.62
CA ARG A 84 5.38 -0.70 -20.82
C ARG A 84 4.92 -1.98 -21.53
N HIS A 85 5.62 -3.10 -21.34
CA HIS A 85 5.30 -4.39 -21.96
C HIS A 85 4.53 -5.33 -21.04
N LEU A 86 4.29 -4.92 -19.79
CA LEU A 86 3.51 -5.71 -18.84
C LEU A 86 2.03 -5.51 -19.13
N ASN A 87 1.30 -6.63 -19.13
CA ASN A 87 -0.13 -6.61 -19.36
C ASN A 87 -0.87 -6.03 -18.15
N ARG A 88 -2.02 -5.44 -18.41
CA ARG A 88 -3.04 -5.14 -17.38
C ARG A 88 -3.35 -6.41 -16.59
N LEU A 89 -3.69 -6.21 -15.31
CA LEU A 89 -4.04 -7.30 -14.42
C LEU A 89 -5.25 -6.93 -13.58
N THR A 90 -5.87 -7.96 -13.04
CA THR A 90 -6.97 -7.82 -12.10
C THR A 90 -6.52 -8.30 -10.75
N ILE A 91 -6.58 -7.42 -9.75
CA ILE A 91 -6.31 -7.76 -8.35
C ILE A 91 -7.60 -8.20 -7.70
N LYS A 92 -7.55 -9.38 -7.08
CA LYS A 92 -8.62 -9.89 -6.21
C LYS A 92 -8.14 -9.83 -4.77
N PHE A 93 -8.82 -9.03 -3.97
CA PHE A 93 -8.62 -9.02 -2.52
C PHE A 93 -9.45 -10.12 -1.89
N ASN A 94 -8.83 -10.98 -1.09
CA ASN A 94 -9.46 -12.21 -0.61
C ASN A 94 -9.56 -12.32 0.91
N SER A 95 -8.72 -11.60 1.66
CA SER A 95 -8.65 -11.63 3.12
C SER A 95 -8.51 -10.24 3.74
N ILE A 96 -8.84 -10.15 5.02
CA ILE A 96 -8.36 -9.11 5.93
C ILE A 96 -7.02 -9.55 6.52
N GLU A 97 -6.06 -8.64 6.55
CA GLU A 97 -4.76 -8.84 7.16
C GLU A 97 -4.46 -7.73 8.17
N ILE A 98 -3.77 -8.07 9.25
CA ILE A 98 -3.41 -7.15 10.32
C ILE A 98 -1.89 -6.99 10.36
N PHE A 99 -1.43 -5.75 10.25
CA PHE A 99 -0.02 -5.39 10.28
C PHE A 99 0.28 -4.45 11.44
N CYS A 100 1.55 -4.39 11.82
CA CYS A 100 2.09 -3.34 12.68
C CYS A 100 3.33 -2.78 11.99
N ASN A 101 3.55 -1.48 12.09
CA ASN A 101 4.81 -0.91 11.62
C ASN A 101 5.97 -1.36 12.51
N GLU A 102 7.19 -1.23 11.98
CA GLU A 102 8.42 -1.65 12.65
C GLU A 102 8.61 -0.93 13.99
N GLU A 103 8.21 0.34 14.09
CA GLU A 103 8.32 1.13 15.32
C GLU A 103 7.25 0.80 16.36
N LYS A 104 6.31 -0.11 16.07
CA LYS A 104 5.19 -0.52 16.94
C LYS A 104 4.30 0.63 17.42
N THR A 105 4.25 1.70 16.64
CA THR A 105 3.44 2.89 16.96
C THR A 105 2.07 2.87 16.31
N ARG A 106 1.83 1.97 15.34
CA ARG A 106 0.56 1.84 14.61
C ARG A 106 0.28 0.41 14.21
N SER A 107 -0.99 0.03 14.25
CA SER A 107 -1.50 -1.17 13.59
C SER A 107 -2.36 -0.79 12.39
N PHE A 108 -2.35 -1.67 11.38
CA PHE A 108 -3.07 -1.47 10.12
C PHE A 108 -4.01 -2.63 9.88
N ILE A 109 -5.16 -2.31 9.30
CA ILE A 109 -6.09 -3.27 8.73
C ILE A 109 -5.96 -3.13 7.22
N ALA A 110 -5.74 -4.25 6.55
CA ALA A 110 -5.43 -4.28 5.14
C ALA A 110 -6.21 -5.36 4.42
N LEU A 111 -6.36 -5.18 3.12
CA LEU A 111 -6.90 -6.16 2.20
C LEU A 111 -5.73 -6.98 1.61
N GLY A 112 -5.74 -8.28 1.80
CA GLY A 112 -4.75 -9.21 1.26
C GLY A 112 -5.01 -9.51 -0.22
N ALA A 113 -3.96 -9.46 -1.04
CA ALA A 113 -3.98 -9.70 -2.49
C ALA A 113 -3.15 -10.93 -2.89
N ASN A 114 -2.93 -11.85 -1.96
CA ASN A 114 -2.01 -12.98 -2.13
C ASN A 114 -2.45 -13.96 -3.25
N SER A 115 -3.73 -13.98 -3.65
CA SER A 115 -4.18 -14.74 -4.83
C SER A 115 -3.59 -14.22 -6.16
N CYS A 116 -3.07 -13.00 -6.19
CA CYS A 116 -2.49 -12.36 -7.37
C CYS A 116 -0.95 -12.32 -7.32
N LYS A 117 -0.33 -13.11 -6.42
CA LYS A 117 1.10 -13.04 -6.13
C LYS A 117 1.98 -13.20 -7.37
N THR A 118 1.65 -14.10 -8.30
CA THR A 118 2.45 -14.31 -9.51
C THR A 118 2.48 -13.06 -10.39
N SER A 119 1.31 -12.51 -10.74
CA SER A 119 1.22 -11.32 -11.60
C SER A 119 1.82 -10.07 -10.94
N LEU A 120 1.62 -9.91 -9.63
CA LEU A 120 2.22 -8.81 -8.87
C LEU A 120 3.75 -8.95 -8.76
N THR A 121 4.26 -10.17 -8.61
CA THR A 121 5.71 -10.43 -8.59
C THR A 121 6.36 -9.99 -9.91
N SER A 122 5.74 -10.22 -11.07
CA SER A 122 6.28 -9.76 -12.36
C SER A 122 6.41 -8.23 -12.43
N ILE A 123 5.45 -7.49 -11.85
CA ILE A 123 5.54 -6.03 -11.76
C ILE A 123 6.66 -5.63 -10.79
N VAL A 124 6.71 -6.24 -9.60
CA VAL A 124 7.77 -5.97 -8.62
C VAL A 124 9.15 -6.22 -9.22
N GLN A 125 9.35 -7.29 -9.99
CA GLN A 125 10.63 -7.56 -10.65
C GLN A 125 11.03 -6.43 -11.63
N ALA A 126 10.08 -5.87 -12.37
CA ALA A 126 10.34 -4.74 -13.25
C ALA A 126 10.67 -3.45 -12.46
N VAL A 127 9.98 -3.23 -11.33
CA VAL A 127 10.26 -2.12 -10.41
C VAL A 127 11.64 -2.28 -9.76
N ASP A 128 11.97 -3.48 -9.28
CA ASP A 128 13.24 -3.81 -8.64
C ASP A 128 14.40 -3.66 -9.61
N LYS A 129 14.25 -4.14 -10.85
CA LYS A 129 15.25 -3.91 -11.91
C LYS A 129 15.51 -2.41 -12.10
N SER A 130 14.46 -1.61 -12.11
CA SER A 130 14.58 -0.14 -12.22
C SER A 130 15.27 0.46 -11.00
N ALA A 131 14.94 0.02 -9.78
CA ALA A 131 15.56 0.50 -8.54
C ALA A 131 17.05 0.14 -8.46
N GLN A 132 17.43 -1.06 -8.88
CA GLN A 132 18.79 -1.56 -8.84
C GLN A 132 19.76 -0.75 -9.72
N GLU A 133 19.31 -0.22 -10.87
CA GLU A 133 20.12 0.68 -11.72
C GLU A 133 20.62 1.92 -10.96
N PHE A 134 19.86 2.36 -9.95
CA PHE A 134 20.19 3.50 -9.08
C PHE A 134 20.76 3.07 -7.72
N LYS A 135 21.10 1.78 -7.55
CA LYS A 135 21.57 1.18 -6.29
C LYS A 135 20.59 1.37 -5.12
N LEU A 136 19.30 1.45 -5.44
CA LEU A 136 18.22 1.54 -4.46
C LEU A 136 17.81 0.15 -3.96
N PRO A 137 17.25 0.02 -2.75
CA PRO A 137 16.83 -1.26 -2.22
C PRO A 137 15.69 -1.86 -3.06
N THR A 138 15.73 -3.18 -3.24
CA THR A 138 14.64 -3.96 -3.83
C THR A 138 13.50 -4.16 -2.83
N TYR A 139 12.41 -4.74 -3.32
CA TYR A 139 11.27 -5.16 -2.53
C TYR A 139 11.64 -6.22 -1.48
N TYR A 140 10.67 -6.57 -0.62
CA TYR A 140 10.85 -7.58 0.43
C TYR A 140 11.08 -8.97 -0.19
N GLU A 141 12.02 -9.73 0.39
CA GLU A 141 12.37 -11.09 -0.08
C GLU A 141 11.17 -12.04 -0.06
N GLU A 142 10.31 -11.90 0.95
CA GLU A 142 9.02 -12.58 1.02
C GLU A 142 7.88 -11.55 0.83
N PRO A 143 7.40 -11.34 -0.41
CA PRO A 143 6.32 -10.40 -0.67
C PRO A 143 5.04 -10.85 0.03
N ASN A 144 4.49 -9.95 0.86
CA ASN A 144 3.10 -9.97 1.28
C ASN A 144 2.35 -8.80 0.64
N PHE A 145 1.57 -9.10 -0.40
CA PHE A 145 0.87 -8.10 -1.17
C PHE A 145 -0.44 -7.72 -0.49
N HIS A 146 -0.56 -6.47 -0.08
CA HIS A 146 -1.72 -5.96 0.63
C HIS A 146 -1.94 -4.48 0.34
N ALA A 147 -3.16 -4.01 0.59
CA ALA A 147 -3.49 -2.59 0.62
C ALA A 147 -4.03 -2.23 2.00
N SER A 148 -3.34 -1.38 2.74
CA SER A 148 -3.85 -0.88 4.02
C SER A 148 -5.04 0.05 3.78
N ILE A 149 -6.13 -0.19 4.50
CA ILE A 149 -7.39 0.55 4.36
C ILE A 149 -7.74 1.35 5.62
N ALA A 150 -7.32 0.88 6.79
CA ALA A 150 -7.50 1.60 8.05
C ALA A 150 -6.30 1.41 8.97
N TRP A 151 -6.16 2.29 9.96
CA TRP A 151 -5.09 2.22 10.95
C TRP A 151 -5.56 2.67 12.34
N CYS A 152 -4.84 2.25 13.38
CA CYS A 152 -5.01 2.72 14.75
C CYS A 152 -3.66 2.93 15.42
N LEU A 153 -3.65 3.73 16.50
CA LEU A 153 -2.45 3.96 17.30
C LEU A 153 -2.07 2.71 18.10
N GLN A 154 -0.76 2.59 18.33
CA GLN A 154 -0.08 1.52 19.07
C GLN A 154 -0.15 0.16 18.36
N ASP A 155 0.67 -0.77 18.84
CA ASP A 155 0.57 -2.18 18.49
C ASP A 155 -0.66 -2.80 19.17
N LYS A 156 -1.75 -2.92 18.40
CA LYS A 156 -2.99 -3.60 18.78
C LYS A 156 -3.11 -4.98 18.13
N THR A 157 -2.02 -5.54 17.58
CA THR A 157 -2.07 -6.81 16.85
C THR A 157 -2.58 -7.96 17.70
N ALA A 158 -2.22 -8.01 18.99
CA ALA A 158 -2.68 -9.04 19.92
C ALA A 158 -4.20 -9.00 20.15
N THR A 159 -4.82 -7.81 20.06
CA THR A 159 -6.28 -7.63 20.20
C THR A 159 -7.01 -7.79 18.87
N LEU A 160 -6.39 -7.39 17.76
CA LEU A 160 -6.98 -7.44 16.43
C LEU A 160 -6.94 -8.84 15.80
N LYS A 161 -5.84 -9.59 15.97
CA LYS A 161 -5.69 -10.93 15.38
C LYS A 161 -6.79 -11.92 15.78
N PRO A 162 -7.25 -11.99 17.05
CA PRO A 162 -8.38 -12.83 17.43
C PRO A 162 -9.69 -12.48 16.71
N LEU A 163 -9.83 -11.27 16.20
CA LEU A 163 -11.04 -10.80 15.50
C LEU A 163 -11.01 -11.12 14.00
N LEU A 164 -9.89 -11.61 13.46
CA LEU A 164 -9.69 -11.81 12.01
C LEU A 164 -10.84 -12.56 11.35
N THR A 165 -11.28 -13.68 11.92
CA THR A 165 -12.41 -14.46 11.37
C THR A 165 -13.68 -13.63 11.22
N LYS A 166 -13.96 -12.75 12.20
CA LYS A 166 -15.15 -11.89 12.16
C LYS A 166 -14.98 -10.76 11.13
N LEU A 167 -13.80 -10.17 11.04
CA LEU A 167 -13.47 -9.15 10.03
C LEU A 167 -13.49 -9.73 8.61
N ASP A 168 -13.00 -10.95 8.41
CA ASP A 168 -13.07 -11.68 7.14
C ASP A 168 -14.51 -11.99 6.73
N ASN A 169 -15.38 -12.34 7.68
CA ASN A 169 -16.80 -12.53 7.42
C ASN A 169 -17.47 -11.23 6.96
N ILE A 170 -17.17 -10.11 7.62
CA ILE A 170 -17.63 -8.77 7.21
C ILE A 170 -17.16 -8.46 5.78
N PHE A 171 -15.88 -8.69 5.49
CA PHE A 171 -15.33 -8.46 4.16
C PHE A 171 -15.97 -9.37 3.10
N THR A 172 -16.27 -10.62 3.46
CA THR A 172 -16.96 -11.57 2.57
C THR A 172 -18.39 -11.12 2.28
N GLN A 173 -19.13 -10.66 3.28
CA GLN A 173 -20.47 -10.09 3.10
C GLN A 173 -20.45 -8.81 2.23
N PHE A 174 -19.45 -7.95 2.42
CA PHE A 174 -19.24 -6.78 1.57
C PHE A 174 -19.04 -7.20 0.10
N LYS A 175 -18.17 -8.17 -0.17
CA LYS A 175 -17.93 -8.68 -1.54
C LYS A 175 -19.18 -9.29 -2.20
N LEU A 176 -20.07 -9.93 -1.42
CA LEU A 176 -21.31 -10.51 -1.96
C LEU A 176 -22.35 -9.48 -2.37
N THR A 177 -22.25 -8.26 -1.84
CA THR A 177 -23.22 -7.18 -2.04
C THR A 177 -22.64 -5.99 -2.82
N SER A 178 -21.44 -6.15 -3.37
CA SER A 178 -20.72 -5.14 -4.15
C SER A 178 -20.23 -5.75 -5.46
N ASP A 179 -20.46 -5.03 -6.57
CA ASP A 179 -19.85 -5.37 -7.87
C ASP A 179 -18.32 -5.16 -7.86
N GLU A 180 -17.76 -4.53 -6.83
CA GLU A 180 -16.34 -4.20 -6.70
C GLU A 180 -15.44 -5.37 -6.27
N SER A 181 -15.79 -6.60 -6.63
CA SER A 181 -15.04 -7.81 -6.25
C SER A 181 -13.64 -7.89 -6.87
N PHE A 182 -13.34 -7.04 -7.84
CA PHE A 182 -12.12 -7.03 -8.61
C PHE A 182 -11.62 -5.60 -8.84
N HIS A 183 -10.30 -5.42 -8.75
CA HIS A 183 -9.65 -4.14 -9.03
C HIS A 183 -8.83 -4.27 -10.31
N VAL A 184 -9.29 -3.64 -11.40
CA VAL A 184 -8.60 -3.65 -12.69
C VAL A 184 -7.47 -2.63 -12.66
N VAL A 185 -6.25 -3.12 -12.80
CA VAL A 185 -5.04 -2.30 -12.82
C VAL A 185 -4.67 -2.01 -14.26
N THR A 186 -4.82 -0.74 -14.63
CA THR A 186 -4.42 -0.23 -15.95
C THR A 186 -3.12 0.57 -15.90
N HIS A 187 -2.74 1.05 -14.73
CA HIS A 187 -1.56 1.89 -14.53
C HIS A 187 -0.84 1.53 -13.23
N ILE A 188 0.48 1.68 -13.26
CA ILE A 188 1.32 1.71 -12.07
C ILE A 188 1.65 3.17 -11.76
N HIS A 189 1.69 3.54 -10.48
CA HIS A 189 1.93 4.91 -10.07
C HIS A 189 3.25 5.03 -9.32
N MET A 190 3.92 6.17 -9.47
CA MET A 190 5.05 6.55 -8.65
C MET A 190 4.82 7.94 -8.07
N LYS A 191 4.98 8.06 -6.75
CA LYS A 191 5.00 9.35 -6.04
C LYS A 191 6.42 9.61 -5.58
N THR A 192 6.95 10.79 -5.86
CA THR A 192 8.24 11.25 -5.34
C THR A 192 8.09 12.66 -4.81
N GLY A 193 8.26 12.84 -3.49
CA GLY A 193 7.91 14.09 -2.81
C GLY A 193 6.47 14.53 -3.14
N ASN A 194 6.33 15.66 -3.85
CA ASN A 194 5.05 16.20 -4.32
C ASN A 194 4.75 15.93 -5.81
N LYS A 195 5.62 15.21 -6.53
CA LYS A 195 5.42 14.83 -7.93
C LYS A 195 4.75 13.45 -8.03
N PHE A 196 3.91 13.29 -9.05
CA PHE A 196 3.16 12.08 -9.32
C PHE A 196 3.34 11.68 -10.79
N TYR A 197 3.62 10.40 -11.01
CA TYR A 197 3.83 9.81 -12.33
C TYR A 197 2.94 8.56 -12.46
N SER A 198 2.49 8.27 -13.68
CA SER A 198 1.64 7.13 -13.99
C SER A 198 2.17 6.43 -15.23
N PHE A 199 2.24 5.11 -15.19
CA PHE A 199 2.80 4.25 -16.23
C PHE A 199 1.72 3.29 -16.71
N PRO A 200 1.27 3.40 -17.97
CA PRO A 200 0.24 2.52 -18.50
C PRO A 200 0.76 1.08 -18.67
N LEU A 201 -0.12 0.12 -18.40
CA LEU A 201 0.06 -1.29 -18.73
C LEU A 201 -0.62 -1.60 -20.08
N THR A 202 -0.14 -2.63 -20.76
CA THR A 202 -0.69 -3.07 -22.06
C THR A 202 -2.05 -3.74 -21.88
#